data_AF-A0AAJ2EET6-F1
#
_entry.id   AF-A0AAJ2EET6-F1
#
_cell.length_a   1.000
_cell.length_b   1.000
_cell.length_c   1.000
_cell.angle_alpha   90.00
_cell.angle_beta   90.00
_cell.angle_gamma   90.00
#
_symmetry.space_group_name_H-M   'P 1'
#
loop_
_entity.id
_entity.type
_entity.pdbx_description
1 polymer ?
#
loop_
_entity_poly.entity_id
_entity_poly.type
_entity_poly.pdbx_seq_one_letter_code
_entity_poly.pdbx_strand_id
1 'polypeptide(L)'
;MSLRDVDDIDYIGVNILFKRVYVGLFDDLDWRDEEKHQDLLTKKIDRYIRYIRSGKLLLNYPKVRGYEIVVEYVSMHPMTPSGLEFWKSRERVVTDAGYKVHIRGVDVRHSLGISVDKPERVAAEPVEPPALEVLDPDPRMQQLADVADVSYLPPSMPKSGLPQALPLLRRLAMRQAASY
;
A
#
# COMPACT_ATOMS: atom_id res chain seq x y z
N MET A 1 17.29 -13.37 -5.31
CA MET A 1 15.97 -12.88 -5.73
C MET A 1 16.15 -11.41 -5.99
N SER A 2 16.37 -11.10 -7.26
CA SER A 2 16.55 -9.78 -7.82
C SER A 2 15.55 -9.61 -8.96
N LEU A 3 15.26 -8.36 -9.36
CA LEU A 3 14.49 -8.10 -10.58
C LEU A 3 15.14 -8.74 -11.82
N ARG A 4 16.46 -8.96 -11.79
CA ARG A 4 17.23 -9.58 -12.89
C ARG A 4 16.95 -11.07 -13.05
N ASP A 5 16.48 -11.74 -12.01
CA ASP A 5 16.17 -13.18 -12.00
C ASP A 5 14.80 -13.42 -12.67
N VAL A 6 14.67 -13.06 -13.95
CA VAL A 6 13.38 -12.96 -14.66
C VAL A 6 12.63 -14.29 -14.82
N ASP A 7 13.32 -15.43 -14.75
CA ASP A 7 12.73 -16.76 -14.94
C ASP A 7 12.22 -17.40 -13.64
N ASP A 8 12.62 -16.84 -12.49
CA ASP A 8 12.32 -17.37 -11.17
C ASP A 8 11.08 -16.71 -10.55
N ILE A 9 10.37 -17.46 -9.72
CA ILE A 9 9.31 -16.94 -8.87
C ILE A 9 9.95 -16.68 -7.50
N ASP A 10 9.97 -15.42 -7.06
CA ASP A 10 10.69 -15.03 -5.84
C ASP A 10 10.05 -15.69 -4.61
N TYR A 11 8.78 -15.43 -4.31
CA TYR A 11 8.15 -16.12 -3.20
C TYR A 11 6.66 -16.33 -3.37
N ILE A 12 6.15 -17.32 -2.64
CA ILE A 12 4.73 -17.61 -2.53
C ILE A 12 4.35 -17.59 -1.05
N GLY A 13 3.57 -16.58 -0.66
CA GLY A 13 2.99 -16.46 0.67
C GLY A 13 1.53 -16.94 0.67
N VAL A 14 1.11 -17.63 1.72
CA VAL A 14 -0.28 -18.08 1.86
C VAL A 14 -0.88 -17.49 3.12
N ASN A 15 -1.94 -16.72 2.98
CA ASN A 15 -2.76 -16.25 4.08
C ASN A 15 -4.05 -17.07 4.13
N ILE A 16 -4.09 -18.01 5.08
CA ILE A 16 -5.21 -18.96 5.24
C ILE A 16 -6.46 -18.24 5.78
N LEU A 17 -6.28 -17.24 6.65
CA LEU A 17 -7.38 -16.52 7.29
C LEU A 17 -8.21 -15.74 6.26
N PHE A 18 -7.56 -15.04 5.35
CA PHE A 18 -8.22 -14.25 4.30
C PHE A 18 -8.37 -15.01 2.97
N LYS A 19 -7.98 -16.30 2.92
CA LYS A 19 -7.95 -17.10 1.70
C LYS A 19 -7.25 -16.39 0.53
N ARG A 20 -6.02 -15.91 0.78
CA ARG A 20 -5.19 -15.22 -0.21
C ARG A 20 -3.87 -15.92 -0.43
N VAL A 21 -3.40 -15.88 -1.68
CA VAL A 21 -2.06 -16.30 -2.07
C VAL A 21 -1.34 -15.08 -2.62
N TYR A 22 -0.19 -14.76 -2.03
CA TYR A 22 0.69 -13.69 -2.45
C TYR A 22 1.78 -14.31 -3.32
N VAL A 23 1.89 -13.87 -4.57
CA VAL A 23 3.00 -14.20 -5.45
C VAL A 23 3.88 -12.96 -5.51
N GLY A 24 5.00 -13.01 -4.81
CA GLY A 24 5.85 -11.86 -4.57
C GLY A 24 6.87 -11.62 -5.67
N LEU A 25 6.94 -10.38 -6.14
CA LEU A 25 7.93 -9.86 -7.09
C LEU A 25 8.83 -8.90 -6.32
N PHE A 26 10.09 -9.29 -6.14
CA PHE A 26 11.10 -8.51 -5.47
C PHE A 26 11.90 -7.68 -6.47
N ASP A 27 12.06 -6.40 -6.15
CA ASP A 27 12.76 -5.42 -6.95
C ASP A 27 13.82 -4.69 -6.11
N ASP A 28 15.06 -5.05 -6.38
CA ASP A 28 16.27 -4.52 -5.76
C ASP A 28 16.95 -3.43 -6.59
N LEU A 29 16.41 -3.05 -7.76
CA LEU A 29 17.09 -2.11 -8.64
C LEU A 29 16.73 -0.68 -8.30
N ASP A 30 17.70 0.22 -8.46
CA ASP A 30 17.42 1.64 -8.53
C ASP A 30 16.98 2.03 -9.94
N TRP A 31 16.11 3.03 -10.00
CA TRP A 31 15.51 3.53 -11.25
C TRP A 31 16.45 4.43 -12.07
N ARG A 32 17.78 4.27 -11.95
CA ARG A 32 18.74 5.11 -12.70
C ARG A 32 18.75 4.79 -14.19
N ASP A 33 18.57 3.52 -14.53
CA ASP A 33 18.42 3.03 -15.90
C ASP A 33 16.97 2.59 -16.11
N GLU A 34 16.09 3.57 -16.32
CA GLU A 34 14.64 3.33 -16.38
C GLU A 34 14.26 2.37 -17.52
N GLU A 35 14.89 2.48 -18.69
CA GLU A 35 14.56 1.64 -19.85
C GLU A 35 14.82 0.17 -19.53
N LYS A 36 16.01 -0.13 -18.99
CA LYS A 36 16.35 -1.49 -18.57
C LYS A 36 15.46 -1.98 -17.43
N HIS A 37 15.13 -1.11 -16.47
CA HIS A 37 14.24 -1.46 -15.37
C HIS A 37 12.86 -1.85 -15.89
N GLN A 38 12.28 -1.05 -16.79
CA GLN A 38 10.98 -1.29 -17.39
C GLN A 38 10.95 -2.60 -18.20
N ASP A 39 12.00 -2.90 -18.98
CA ASP A 39 12.12 -4.15 -19.71
C ASP A 39 12.17 -5.37 -18.78
N LEU A 40 13.01 -5.32 -17.73
CA LEU A 40 13.11 -6.40 -16.75
C LEU A 40 11.79 -6.63 -16.00
N LEU A 41 11.15 -5.54 -15.54
CA LEU A 41 9.90 -5.62 -14.81
C LEU A 41 8.77 -6.17 -15.69
N THR A 42 8.73 -5.78 -16.98
CA THR A 42 7.78 -6.36 -17.94
C THR A 42 7.97 -7.87 -18.08
N LYS A 43 9.21 -8.32 -18.32
CA LYS A 43 9.53 -9.75 -18.46
C LYS A 43 9.14 -10.54 -17.21
N LYS A 44 9.43 -10.00 -16.03
CA LYS A 44 9.12 -10.67 -14.76
C LYS A 44 7.61 -10.75 -14.50
N ILE A 45 6.86 -9.69 -14.79
CA ILE A 45 5.39 -9.70 -14.68
C ILE A 45 4.77 -10.72 -15.65
N ASP A 46 5.22 -10.73 -16.91
CA ASP A 46 4.74 -11.70 -17.90
C ASP A 46 5.03 -13.14 -17.49
N ARG A 47 6.21 -13.38 -16.90
CA ARG A 47 6.58 -14.69 -16.33
C ARG A 47 5.62 -15.09 -15.22
N TYR A 48 5.30 -14.19 -14.31
CA TYR A 48 4.42 -14.45 -13.17
C TYR A 48 3.01 -14.78 -13.62
N ILE A 49 2.46 -13.96 -14.52
CA ILE A 49 1.15 -14.20 -15.13
C ILE A 49 1.14 -15.57 -15.81
N ARG A 50 2.17 -15.90 -16.59
CA ARG A 50 2.28 -17.21 -17.26
C ARG A 50 2.37 -18.36 -16.25
N TYR A 51 3.14 -18.21 -15.18
CA TYR A 51 3.26 -19.21 -14.13
C TYR A 51 1.90 -19.50 -13.48
N ILE A 52 1.15 -18.46 -13.13
CA ILE A 52 -0.18 -18.61 -12.53
C ILE A 52 -1.17 -19.22 -13.52
N ARG A 53 -1.26 -18.66 -14.74
CA ARG A 53 -2.18 -19.13 -15.80
C ARG A 53 -1.91 -20.57 -16.23
N SER A 54 -0.65 -21.01 -16.20
CA SER A 54 -0.29 -22.39 -16.52
C SER A 54 -0.77 -23.42 -15.48
N GLY A 55 -1.31 -22.97 -14.33
CA GLY A 55 -1.74 -23.83 -13.25
C GLY A 55 -0.60 -24.38 -12.38
N LYS A 56 0.66 -24.06 -12.70
CA LYS A 56 1.83 -24.49 -11.91
C LYS A 56 1.73 -24.11 -10.44
N LEU A 57 1.18 -22.92 -10.15
CA LEU A 57 0.90 -22.52 -8.76
C LEU A 57 0.02 -23.55 -8.04
N LEU A 58 -1.08 -24.00 -8.66
CA LEU A 58 -2.01 -24.95 -8.05
C LEU A 58 -1.48 -26.39 -8.03
N LEU A 59 -0.59 -26.75 -8.96
CA LEU A 59 0.11 -28.03 -8.91
C LEU A 59 1.06 -28.11 -7.70
N ASN A 60 1.80 -27.04 -7.47
CA ASN A 60 2.76 -26.96 -6.36
C ASN A 60 2.05 -26.72 -5.00
N TYR A 61 0.91 -26.01 -5.01
CA TYR A 61 0.15 -25.63 -3.82
C TYR A 61 -1.33 -26.03 -3.95
N PRO A 62 -1.69 -27.32 -3.97
CA PRO A 62 -3.07 -27.75 -4.24
C PRO A 62 -4.09 -27.27 -3.20
N LYS A 63 -3.64 -27.04 -1.96
CA LYS A 63 -4.50 -26.61 -0.83
C LYS A 63 -5.04 -25.19 -0.95
N VAL A 64 -4.45 -24.35 -1.82
CA VAL A 64 -4.87 -22.96 -1.99
C VAL A 64 -5.86 -22.76 -3.15
N ARG A 65 -6.42 -23.87 -3.68
CA ARG A 65 -7.45 -23.79 -4.73
C ARG A 65 -8.63 -22.94 -4.23
N GLY A 66 -9.05 -22.01 -5.07
CA GLY A 66 -10.13 -21.07 -4.77
C GLY A 66 -9.71 -19.89 -3.88
N TYR A 67 -8.44 -19.76 -3.53
CA TYR A 67 -7.93 -18.57 -2.86
C TYR A 67 -7.75 -17.45 -3.89
N GLU A 68 -7.94 -16.21 -3.44
CA GLU A 68 -7.65 -15.02 -4.23
C GLU A 68 -6.14 -14.88 -4.44
N ILE A 69 -5.72 -14.65 -5.68
CA ILE A 69 -4.31 -14.49 -6.03
C ILE A 69 -3.99 -12.99 -6.07
N VAL A 70 -2.94 -12.61 -5.33
CA VAL A 70 -2.42 -11.26 -5.24
C VAL A 70 -0.98 -11.28 -5.73
N VAL A 71 -0.66 -10.49 -6.75
CA VAL A 71 0.72 -10.21 -7.16
C VAL A 71 1.22 -9.07 -6.28
N GLU A 72 2.23 -9.37 -5.46
CA GLU A 72 2.80 -8.41 -4.52
C GLU A 72 4.12 -7.89 -5.03
N TYR A 73 4.17 -6.62 -5.42
CA TYR A 73 5.39 -5.96 -5.86
C TYR A 73 6.09 -5.27 -4.69
N VAL A 74 7.32 -5.68 -4.43
CA VAL A 74 8.14 -5.22 -3.31
C VAL A 74 9.33 -4.45 -3.85
N SER A 75 9.29 -3.12 -3.74
CA SER A 75 10.36 -2.23 -4.20
C SER A 75 11.27 -1.82 -3.06
N MET A 76 12.57 -2.03 -3.22
CA MET A 76 13.61 -1.56 -2.28
C MET A 76 13.98 -0.08 -2.48
N HIS A 77 13.70 0.45 -3.68
CA HIS A 77 14.03 1.80 -4.06
C HIS A 77 12.77 2.60 -4.40
N PRO A 78 12.74 3.91 -4.11
CA PRO A 78 11.64 4.75 -4.57
C PRO A 78 11.62 4.81 -6.10
N MET A 79 10.42 4.74 -6.68
CA MET A 79 10.26 4.95 -8.13
C MET A 79 10.47 6.43 -8.47
N THR A 80 10.95 6.68 -9.68
CA THR A 80 10.85 8.00 -10.30
C THR A 80 9.39 8.30 -10.71
N PRO A 81 9.04 9.55 -11.04
CA PRO A 81 7.71 9.86 -11.55
C PRO A 81 7.34 9.05 -12.82
N SER A 82 8.31 8.89 -13.73
CA SER A 82 8.19 8.05 -14.93
C SER A 82 7.96 6.58 -14.57
N GLY A 83 8.75 6.05 -13.63
CA GLY A 83 8.58 4.69 -13.12
C GLY A 83 7.22 4.43 -12.50
N LEU A 84 6.64 5.41 -11.80
CA LEU A 84 5.30 5.30 -11.23
C LEU A 84 4.21 5.22 -12.31
N GLU A 85 4.30 6.05 -13.35
CA GLU A 85 3.36 5.98 -14.49
C GLU A 85 3.49 4.66 -15.25
N PHE A 86 4.73 4.19 -15.45
CA PHE A 86 4.97 2.87 -16.00
C PHE A 86 4.35 1.76 -15.13
N TRP A 87 4.55 1.80 -13.81
CA TRP A 87 3.98 0.82 -12.88
C TRP A 87 2.46 0.78 -12.95
N LYS A 88 1.77 1.94 -13.00
CA LYS A 88 0.31 1.99 -13.19
C LYS A 88 -0.14 1.26 -14.46
N SER A 89 0.64 1.30 -15.53
CA SER A 89 0.34 0.53 -16.75
C SER A 89 0.46 -0.98 -16.50
N ARG A 90 1.45 -1.42 -15.72
CA ARG A 90 1.69 -2.83 -15.40
C ARG A 90 0.66 -3.37 -14.42
N GLU A 91 0.26 -2.56 -13.45
CA GLU A 91 -0.83 -2.86 -12.52
C GLU A 91 -2.12 -3.19 -13.27
N ARG A 92 -2.45 -2.42 -14.32
CA ARG A 92 -3.59 -2.73 -15.20
C ARG A 92 -3.43 -4.08 -15.89
N VAL A 93 -2.26 -4.37 -16.48
CA VAL A 93 -1.99 -5.67 -17.13
C VAL A 93 -2.24 -6.85 -16.18
N VAL A 94 -1.78 -6.74 -14.93
CA VAL A 94 -1.99 -7.79 -13.92
C VAL A 94 -3.46 -7.89 -13.50
N THR A 95 -4.13 -6.76 -13.35
CA THR A 95 -5.55 -6.69 -12.99
C THR A 95 -6.45 -7.25 -14.10
N ASP A 96 -6.16 -6.91 -15.35
CA ASP A 96 -6.85 -7.41 -16.54
C ASP A 96 -6.63 -8.92 -16.73
N ALA A 97 -5.51 -9.46 -16.25
CA ALA A 97 -5.27 -10.90 -16.16
C ALA A 97 -6.08 -11.60 -15.04
N GLY A 98 -6.83 -10.84 -14.24
CA GLY A 98 -7.71 -11.35 -13.19
C GLY A 98 -7.07 -11.48 -11.81
N TYR A 99 -5.95 -10.80 -11.56
CA TYR A 99 -5.22 -10.88 -10.29
C TYR A 99 -5.22 -9.54 -9.57
N LYS A 100 -5.30 -9.56 -8.24
CA LYS A 100 -5.11 -8.34 -7.47
C LYS A 100 -3.65 -7.94 -7.44
N VAL A 101 -3.40 -6.65 -7.31
CA VAL A 101 -2.06 -6.10 -7.17
C VAL A 101 -1.92 -5.47 -5.79
N HIS A 102 -0.78 -5.67 -5.17
CA HIS A 102 -0.37 -4.98 -3.96
C HIS A 102 1.04 -4.43 -4.16
N ILE A 103 1.26 -3.17 -3.79
CA ILE A 103 2.59 -2.57 -3.79
C ILE A 103 3.05 -2.33 -2.36
N ARG A 104 4.29 -2.72 -2.09
CA ARG A 104 4.98 -2.45 -0.82
C ARG A 104 6.32 -1.79 -1.10
N GLY A 105 6.45 -0.53 -0.71
CA GLY A 105 7.76 0.12 -0.62
C GLY A 105 8.47 -0.32 0.66
N VAL A 106 9.68 -0.83 0.56
CA VAL A 106 10.54 -1.11 1.71
C VAL A 106 11.73 -0.17 1.64
N ASP A 107 11.66 0.93 2.39
CA ASP A 107 12.80 1.84 2.52
C ASP A 107 13.79 1.30 3.56
N VAL A 108 14.79 0.57 3.09
CA VAL A 108 15.85 0.01 3.95
C VAL A 108 16.95 1.02 4.29
N ARG A 109 16.94 2.23 3.73
CA ARG A 109 18.00 3.24 3.97
C ARG A 109 18.13 3.56 5.45
N HIS A 110 17.00 3.68 6.15
CA HIS A 110 16.96 3.85 7.60
C HIS A 110 17.58 2.69 8.37
N SER A 111 17.42 1.44 7.90
CA SER A 111 18.00 0.25 8.54
C SER A 111 19.49 0.08 8.26
N LEU A 112 19.99 0.66 7.16
CA LEU A 112 21.39 0.61 6.76
C LEU A 112 22.22 1.81 7.27
N GLY A 113 21.63 2.67 8.12
CA GLY A 113 22.30 3.87 8.62
C GLY A 113 22.56 4.94 7.56
N ILE A 114 21.88 4.86 6.41
CA ILE A 114 21.98 5.84 5.34
C ILE A 114 21.01 6.97 5.67
N SER A 115 21.56 8.17 5.94
CA SER A 115 20.77 9.37 6.14
C SER A 115 20.02 9.72 4.86
N VAL A 116 18.69 9.65 4.90
CA VAL A 116 17.83 10.18 3.85
C VAL A 116 17.50 11.61 4.24
N ASP A 117 18.01 12.59 3.49
CA ASP A 117 17.53 13.95 3.60
C ASP A 117 16.03 13.93 3.31
N LYS A 118 15.22 14.30 4.31
CA LYS A 118 13.79 14.49 4.10
C LYS A 118 13.66 15.53 2.99
N PRO A 119 12.76 15.32 1.99
CA PRO A 119 12.50 16.36 1.02
C PRO A 119 12.18 17.63 1.81
N GLU A 120 12.99 18.65 1.58
CA GLU A 120 12.85 19.95 2.22
C GLU A 120 11.40 20.36 1.95
N ARG A 121 10.60 20.52 3.01
CA ARG A 121 9.28 21.12 2.86
C ARG A 121 9.58 22.54 2.42
N VAL A 122 9.53 22.79 1.11
CA VAL A 122 9.44 24.15 0.60
C VAL A 122 8.21 24.71 1.30
N ALA A 123 8.43 25.64 2.23
CA ALA A 123 7.38 26.44 2.79
C ALA A 123 6.86 27.30 1.63
N ALA A 124 5.99 26.72 0.80
CA ALA A 124 5.13 27.52 -0.02
C ALA A 124 4.33 28.34 0.98
N GLU A 125 4.60 29.64 1.02
CA GLU A 125 3.72 30.58 1.72
C GLU A 125 2.29 30.28 1.26
N PRO A 126 1.31 30.21 2.17
CA PRO A 126 -0.07 30.04 1.78
C PRO A 126 -0.43 31.16 0.81
N VAL A 127 -0.54 30.85 -0.48
CA VAL A 127 -1.11 31.77 -1.45
C VAL A 127 -2.58 31.89 -1.06
N GLU A 128 -2.95 33.01 -0.44
CA GLU A 128 -4.35 33.30 -0.19
C GLU A 128 -5.10 33.20 -1.51
N PRO A 129 -6.15 32.37 -1.62
CA PRO A 129 -6.96 32.35 -2.82
C PRO A 129 -7.49 33.77 -3.04
N PRO A 130 -7.52 34.28 -4.28
CA PRO A 130 -8.07 35.59 -4.56
C PRO A 130 -9.48 35.67 -3.98
N ALA A 131 -9.79 36.77 -3.29
CA ALA A 131 -11.07 36.99 -2.65
C ALA A 131 -12.19 36.73 -3.66
N LEU A 132 -12.98 35.69 -3.39
CA LEU A 132 -14.17 35.40 -4.16
C LEU A 132 -15.15 36.54 -3.86
N GLU A 133 -15.42 37.42 -4.84
CA GLU A 133 -16.52 38.39 -4.72
C GLU A 133 -17.82 37.62 -4.54
N VAL A 134 -18.33 37.60 -3.30
CA VAL A 134 -19.64 37.05 -2.98
C VAL A 134 -20.65 38.04 -3.53
N LEU A 135 -21.19 37.73 -4.72
CA LEU A 135 -22.38 38.42 -5.22
C LEU A 135 -23.51 38.17 -4.21
N ASP A 136 -24.06 39.24 -3.65
CA ASP A 136 -25.21 39.16 -2.75
C ASP A 136 -26.34 38.36 -3.42
N PRO A 137 -26.93 37.36 -2.74
CA PRO A 137 -28.01 36.59 -3.31
C PRO A 137 -29.23 37.48 -3.57
N ASP A 138 -29.77 37.40 -4.79
CA ASP A 138 -31.02 38.05 -5.19
C ASP A 138 -32.14 37.70 -4.18
N PRO A 139 -32.84 38.69 -3.57
CA PRO A 139 -33.88 38.47 -2.57
C PRO A 139 -35.05 37.59 -3.04
N ARG A 140 -35.12 37.25 -4.33
CA ARG A 140 -36.14 36.34 -4.88
C ARG A 140 -35.84 34.84 -4.69
N MET A 141 -34.62 34.46 -4.32
CA MET A 141 -34.28 33.04 -4.12
C MET A 141 -34.58 32.51 -2.71
N GLN A 142 -34.86 33.40 -1.74
CA GLN A 142 -35.12 33.01 -0.36
C GLN A 142 -36.47 32.31 -0.15
N GLN A 143 -37.39 32.43 -1.11
CA GLN A 143 -38.74 31.85 -1.01
C GLN A 143 -38.84 30.39 -1.45
N LEU A 144 -37.76 29.79 -1.98
CA LEU A 144 -37.74 28.40 -2.45
C LEU A 144 -37.06 27.42 -1.48
N ALA A 145 -36.45 27.90 -0.39
CA ALA A 145 -35.72 27.05 0.56
C ALA A 145 -36.59 26.52 1.72
N ASP A 146 -37.85 26.94 1.85
CA ASP A 146 -38.73 26.55 2.96
C ASP A 146 -39.46 25.22 2.77
N VAL A 147 -39.15 24.46 1.70
CA VAL A 147 -39.73 23.12 1.47
C VAL A 147 -38.65 22.13 1.06
N ALA A 148 -37.83 21.69 2.00
CA ALA A 148 -37.13 20.41 1.90
C ALA A 148 -36.70 19.93 3.31
N ASP A 149 -37.59 19.15 3.92
CA ASP A 149 -37.30 18.20 4.98
C ASP A 149 -36.17 17.26 4.54
N VAL A 150 -34.99 17.38 5.15
CA VAL A 150 -33.95 16.34 5.10
C VAL A 150 -33.38 16.16 6.50
N SER A 151 -34.16 15.45 7.31
CA SER A 151 -33.65 14.60 8.36
C SER A 151 -32.68 13.56 7.76
N TYR A 152 -31.37 13.74 7.98
CA TYR A 152 -30.33 12.72 8.24
C TYR A 152 -28.92 13.30 8.02
N LEU A 153 -28.35 13.88 9.08
CA LEU A 153 -26.90 14.01 9.23
C LEU A 153 -26.54 13.57 10.66
N PRO A 154 -25.65 12.57 10.85
CA PRO A 154 -25.23 12.17 12.18
C PRO A 154 -24.34 13.26 12.82
N PRO A 155 -24.42 13.46 14.16
CA PRO A 155 -23.66 14.50 14.83
C PRO A 155 -22.15 14.21 14.84
N SER A 156 -21.35 15.23 14.55
CA SER A 156 -19.89 15.21 14.65
C SER A 156 -19.42 15.01 16.10
N MET A 157 -18.56 14.03 16.35
CA MET A 157 -18.01 13.79 17.69
C MET A 157 -17.03 14.91 18.13
N PRO A 158 -17.07 15.32 19.41
CA PRO A 158 -16.16 16.33 19.95
C PRO A 158 -14.75 15.76 20.21
N LYS A 159 -13.72 16.59 19.95
CA LYS A 159 -12.32 16.35 20.29
C LYS A 159 -12.16 16.31 21.82
N SER A 160 -11.65 15.22 22.38
CA SER A 160 -11.18 15.16 23.77
C SER A 160 -9.77 14.57 23.84
N GLY A 161 -8.96 15.17 24.72
CA GLY A 161 -7.50 15.02 24.78
C GLY A 161 -6.99 13.66 25.28
N LEU A 162 -5.67 13.49 25.14
CA LEU A 162 -4.89 12.38 25.69
C LEU A 162 -5.22 12.08 27.16
N PRO A 163 -5.18 10.79 27.54
CA PRO A 163 -4.71 10.40 28.85
C PRO A 163 -3.44 9.52 28.83
N GLN A 164 -2.77 9.59 29.96
CA GLN A 164 -1.42 9.14 30.32
C GLN A 164 -1.14 7.63 30.26
N ALA A 165 0.17 7.36 30.26
CA ALA A 165 0.91 6.12 30.47
C ALA A 165 0.24 4.99 31.27
N LEU A 166 0.36 3.77 30.75
CA LEU A 166 0.07 2.52 31.48
C LEU A 166 1.28 2.06 32.31
N PRO A 167 1.07 1.50 33.52
CA PRO A 167 2.15 1.18 34.44
C PRO A 167 2.83 -0.19 34.16
N LEU A 168 4.11 -0.26 34.52
CA LEU A 168 4.98 -1.43 34.49
C LEU A 168 4.46 -2.55 35.41
N LEU A 169 4.22 -3.74 34.86
CA LEU A 169 3.95 -4.94 35.66
C LEU A 169 5.24 -5.46 36.30
N ARG A 170 5.26 -5.36 37.64
CA ARG A 170 6.28 -5.93 38.53
C ARG A 170 6.36 -7.45 38.40
N ARG A 171 7.60 -7.96 38.34
CA ARG A 171 7.96 -9.36 38.58
C ARG A 171 7.46 -9.81 39.96
N LEU A 172 6.67 -10.88 39.99
CA LEU A 172 6.41 -11.67 41.18
C LEU A 172 7.42 -12.82 41.23
N ALA A 173 8.32 -12.76 42.21
CA ALA A 173 9.04 -13.91 42.71
C ALA A 173 8.37 -14.34 44.03
N MET A 174 7.99 -15.61 44.15
CA MET A 174 7.92 -16.28 45.44
C MET A 174 8.43 -17.72 45.30
N ARG A 175 9.43 -18.02 46.14
CA ARG A 175 9.93 -19.35 46.49
C ARG A 175 9.05 -19.93 47.61
N GLN A 176 8.90 -21.26 47.65
CA GLN A 176 9.27 -22.21 48.73
C GLN A 176 8.40 -23.48 48.63
N ALA A 177 9.03 -24.66 48.44
CA ALA A 177 9.29 -25.72 49.45
C ALA A 177 8.08 -26.69 49.60
N ALA A 178 8.14 -28.01 49.76
CA ALA A 178 9.17 -29.02 50.07
C ALA A 178 8.62 -30.45 49.78
N SER A 179 9.51 -31.46 49.81
CA SER A 179 9.30 -32.91 50.12
C SER A 179 8.40 -33.75 49.18
N TYR A 180 8.74 -34.98 48.73
CA TYR A 180 9.55 -36.09 49.27
C TYR A 180 10.39 -36.75 48.16
#